data_AF-A0A4Q6GBV7-F1
#
_entry.id   AF-A0A4Q6GBV7-F1
#
_cell.length_a   1.000
_cell.length_b   1.000
_cell.length_c   1.000
_cell.angle_alpha   90.00
_cell.angle_beta   90.00
_cell.angle_gamma   90.00
#
_symmetry.space_group_name_H-M   'P 1'
#
loop_
_entity.id
_entity.type
_entity.pdbx_description
1 polymer ?
#
loop_
_entity_poly.entity_id
_entity_poly.type
_entity_poly.pdbx_seq_one_letter_code
_entity_poly.pdbx_strand_id
1 'polypeptide(L)'
;MRRSARVRGGRGRQACRGCAQADAGRAPWLRSPLIRLAGRHKDASLGNGELPDFTQTSNCAQTPDTRPLQAVPVFKPGQAMKSLKLLLRFLTVGALVLLLLIPLTMIRGVIHERESYRAEAVQRVARNTAGAQQFVGPLRVIPWTDTQLVTYTDDDGVPKQRVERTSGQVLQMPKKLSVSGNLATDRLKAGLYQVSVYDWHANLTADFEATLPVPAASITREYGVPYLVFGISDVRGLRGSPLLKADGAPLRLEAGTRDLAGRFNGMHAVLPAVVSGAVQGNRVSMSFVLKGTQSLSVAPVADDNHIAVESGWPHPKFDGYSPRSEIGEKGFKAD
;
A
#
# COMPACT_ATOMS: atom_id res chain seq x y z
N MET A 1 -38.17 21.24 56.79
CA MET A 1 -37.11 22.29 56.72
C MET A 1 -36.85 22.58 55.25
N ARG A 2 -37.50 23.53 54.57
CA ARG A 2 -37.39 25.01 54.52
C ARG A 2 -36.00 25.58 54.15
N ARG A 3 -36.01 26.46 53.13
CA ARG A 3 -35.01 27.41 52.57
C ARG A 3 -34.12 26.83 51.45
N SER A 4 -34.15 27.23 50.17
CA SER A 4 -34.44 28.48 49.42
C SER A 4 -33.35 29.57 49.46
N ALA A 5 -33.15 30.17 48.26
CA ALA A 5 -32.43 31.43 47.91
C ALA A 5 -30.92 31.32 47.59
N ARG A 6 -30.31 32.07 46.65
CA ARG A 6 -30.69 32.82 45.42
C ARG A 6 -29.37 33.43 44.85
N VAL A 7 -29.19 33.39 43.53
CA VAL A 7 -28.81 34.50 42.60
C VAL A 7 -27.60 35.42 42.90
N ARG A 8 -26.66 35.49 41.93
CA ARG A 8 -26.11 36.66 41.16
C ARG A 8 -24.79 36.20 40.50
N GLY A 9 -24.44 36.44 39.24
CA GLY A 9 -24.79 37.50 38.29
C GLY A 9 -23.58 38.42 38.09
N GLY A 10 -22.87 38.32 36.97
CA GLY A 10 -21.78 39.23 36.61
C GLY A 10 -21.28 39.04 35.16
N ARG A 11 -21.62 39.98 34.27
CA ARG A 11 -21.24 40.08 32.86
C ARG A 11 -20.04 41.03 32.67
N GLY A 12 -19.33 40.83 31.55
CA GLY A 12 -18.68 41.87 30.73
C GLY A 12 -17.17 42.01 30.96
N ARG A 13 -16.31 42.35 29.99
CA ARG A 13 -16.39 42.82 28.58
C ARG A 13 -15.01 42.49 27.93
N GLN A 14 -14.94 41.94 26.71
CA GLN A 14 -14.58 42.63 25.44
C GLN A 14 -13.40 43.63 25.44
N ALA A 15 -12.34 43.28 24.71
CA ALA A 15 -11.57 44.08 23.71
C ALA A 15 -10.48 43.13 23.12
N CYS A 16 -10.35 42.78 21.83
CA CYS A 16 -10.19 43.48 20.53
C CYS A 16 -8.87 44.24 20.29
N ARG A 17 -8.22 43.86 19.15
CA ARG A 17 -7.10 44.45 18.37
C ARG A 17 -5.69 44.00 18.79
N GLY A 18 -4.75 43.68 17.90
CA GLY A 18 -4.67 43.74 16.43
C GLY A 18 -3.50 42.86 15.92
N CYS A 19 -3.62 42.31 14.71
CA CYS A 19 -2.82 42.67 13.52
C CYS A 19 -1.31 42.81 13.74
N ALA A 20 -0.53 41.82 13.30
CA ALA A 20 0.81 42.05 12.75
C ALA A 20 1.13 41.00 11.67
N GLN A 21 1.37 41.54 10.48
CA GLN A 21 1.81 40.95 9.23
C GLN A 21 3.24 40.37 9.34
N ALA A 22 3.52 39.27 8.64
CA ALA A 22 4.85 39.03 8.06
C ALA A 22 4.74 38.06 6.87
N ASP A 23 4.50 38.64 5.68
CA ASP A 23 4.81 38.06 4.38
C ASP A 23 6.23 38.50 4.00
N ALA A 24 7.11 37.55 3.62
CA ALA A 24 8.11 37.70 2.54
C ALA A 24 9.09 36.51 2.53
N GLY A 25 9.13 35.76 1.43
CA GLY A 25 10.20 34.80 1.17
C GLY A 25 10.00 33.94 -0.08
N ARG A 26 10.31 34.51 -1.23
CA ARG A 26 10.23 33.93 -2.59
C ARG A 26 11.05 32.62 -2.77
N ALA A 27 10.55 31.73 -3.64
CA ALA A 27 11.25 30.64 -4.35
C ALA A 27 12.31 31.19 -5.35
N PRO A 28 12.92 30.43 -6.30
CA PRO A 28 12.99 28.98 -6.58
C PRO A 28 14.41 28.48 -6.99
N TRP A 29 14.71 27.17 -7.00
CA TRP A 29 15.74 26.61 -7.91
C TRP A 29 15.43 25.18 -8.36
N LEU A 30 15.44 25.01 -9.68
CA LEU A 30 15.54 23.74 -10.41
C LEU A 30 16.92 23.10 -10.17
N ARG A 31 16.99 21.75 -10.27
CA ARG A 31 17.72 21.06 -11.36
C ARG A 31 17.76 19.55 -11.14
N SER A 32 17.20 18.84 -12.12
CA SER A 32 17.59 17.48 -12.50
C SER A 32 19.11 17.39 -12.76
N PRO A 33 19.66 16.17 -12.70
CA PRO A 33 20.61 15.77 -13.73
C PRO A 33 20.16 14.50 -14.43
N LEU A 34 19.94 14.63 -15.73
CA LEU A 34 20.14 13.57 -16.70
C LEU A 34 21.61 13.13 -16.62
N ILE A 35 21.85 11.84 -16.38
CA ILE A 35 23.14 11.21 -16.67
C ILE A 35 23.01 10.47 -17.99
N ARG A 36 23.83 10.92 -18.94
CA ARG A 36 24.06 10.38 -20.28
C ARG A 36 25.48 9.85 -20.30
N LEU A 37 25.67 8.55 -20.52
CA LEU A 37 26.92 7.91 -20.94
C LEU A 37 26.48 6.84 -21.95
N ALA A 38 26.75 6.99 -23.25
CA ALA A 38 27.99 6.57 -23.92
C ALA A 38 28.27 5.08 -23.68
N GLY A 39 28.44 4.19 -24.64
CA GLY A 39 28.53 4.22 -26.09
C GLY A 39 28.94 2.80 -26.47
N ARG A 40 28.41 2.23 -27.54
CA ARG A 40 28.96 0.98 -28.09
C ARG A 40 28.88 1.04 -29.60
N HIS A 41 30.04 1.34 -30.19
CA HIS A 41 30.33 1.17 -31.60
C HIS A 41 30.11 -0.30 -32.00
N LYS A 42 29.42 -0.50 -33.13
CA LYS A 42 29.47 -1.73 -33.92
C LYS A 42 30.19 -1.37 -35.21
N ASP A 43 31.33 -2.01 -35.42
CA ASP A 43 32.03 -2.05 -36.69
C ASP A 43 31.21 -2.85 -37.70
N ALA A 44 30.98 -2.29 -38.88
CA ALA A 44 30.52 -3.02 -40.05
C ALA A 44 31.33 -2.50 -41.25
N SER A 45 32.17 -3.40 -41.75
CA SER A 45 33.09 -3.24 -42.85
C SER A 45 32.38 -3.01 -44.18
N LEU A 46 33.00 -2.14 -44.98
CA LEU A 46 32.71 -1.82 -46.37
C LEU A 46 32.91 -3.04 -47.29
N GLY A 47 31.98 -3.23 -48.23
CA GLY A 47 32.08 -4.16 -49.34
C GLY A 47 31.42 -3.55 -50.58
N ASN A 48 32.16 -3.57 -51.68
CA ASN A 48 32.00 -2.87 -52.96
C ASN A 48 30.62 -2.99 -53.64
N GLY A 49 30.25 -1.93 -54.38
CA GLY A 49 29.18 -1.97 -55.38
C GLY A 49 29.33 -0.81 -56.37
N GLU A 50 29.60 -1.17 -57.62
CA GLU A 50 29.77 -0.33 -58.81
C GLU A 50 28.64 0.68 -59.08
N LEU A 51 29.04 1.83 -59.65
CA LEU A 51 28.19 2.81 -60.32
C LEU A 51 27.90 2.36 -61.77
N PRO A 52 26.72 2.69 -62.32
CA PRO A 52 26.61 2.98 -63.74
C PRO A 52 26.34 4.47 -64.00
N ASP A 53 27.08 4.90 -65.01
CA ASP A 53 27.15 6.17 -65.71
C ASP A 53 25.83 6.49 -66.44
N PHE A 54 25.28 7.69 -66.20
CA PHE A 54 24.22 8.26 -67.04
C PHE A 54 24.80 9.46 -67.78
N THR A 55 25.20 9.19 -69.01
CA THR A 55 25.48 10.19 -70.03
C THR A 55 24.16 10.76 -70.53
N GLN A 56 23.91 12.04 -70.30
CA GLN A 56 22.96 12.80 -71.11
C GLN A 56 23.64 14.05 -71.63
N THR A 57 23.81 14.04 -72.95
CA THR A 57 24.35 15.08 -73.81
C THR A 57 23.46 16.31 -73.80
N SER A 58 23.99 17.44 -73.36
CA SER A 58 23.41 18.76 -73.60
C SER A 58 24.20 19.47 -74.69
N ASN A 59 23.59 19.67 -75.85
CA ASN A 59 24.01 20.67 -76.83
C ASN A 59 22.83 21.59 -77.11
N CYS A 60 23.00 22.89 -76.86
CA CYS A 60 22.73 23.93 -77.83
C CYS A 60 23.25 25.27 -77.30
N ALA A 61 23.94 25.98 -78.18
CA ALA A 61 24.56 27.26 -77.97
C ALA A 61 23.55 28.39 -77.73
N GLN A 62 23.96 29.40 -76.95
CA GLN A 62 23.67 30.82 -77.20
C GLN A 62 24.52 31.70 -76.26
N THR A 63 25.36 32.54 -76.87
CA THR A 63 26.03 33.72 -76.30
C THR A 63 25.10 34.94 -76.40
N PRO A 64 25.49 36.14 -75.94
CA PRO A 64 26.23 36.52 -74.73
C PRO A 64 25.51 37.65 -73.97
N ASP A 65 25.85 37.94 -72.71
CA ASP A 65 25.73 39.33 -72.26
C ASP A 65 26.65 39.69 -71.09
N THR A 66 27.40 40.76 -71.30
CA THR A 66 28.34 41.39 -70.37
C THR A 66 27.61 42.32 -69.41
N ARG A 67 27.72 42.08 -68.09
CA ARG A 67 27.52 43.14 -67.07
C ARG A 67 28.50 43.00 -65.91
N PRO A 68 28.96 44.12 -65.33
CA PRO A 68 30.16 44.16 -64.48
C PRO A 68 29.89 43.73 -63.04
N LEU A 69 30.99 43.30 -62.41
CA LEU A 69 31.16 42.91 -61.01
C LEU A 69 30.42 43.84 -60.03
N GLN A 70 29.58 43.26 -59.16
CA GLN A 70 29.07 43.96 -57.97
C GLN A 70 29.40 43.24 -56.67
N ALA A 71 29.67 44.11 -55.70
CA ALA A 71 30.22 43.94 -54.36
C ALA A 71 29.74 42.76 -53.51
N VAL A 72 30.67 42.27 -52.68
CA VAL A 72 30.44 41.36 -51.55
C VAL A 72 29.48 42.02 -50.54
N PRO A 73 28.41 41.33 -50.09
CA PRO A 73 27.54 41.89 -49.08
C PRO A 73 28.16 41.81 -47.68
N VAL A 74 28.26 42.98 -47.06
CA VAL A 74 28.57 43.22 -45.64
C VAL A 74 27.52 42.54 -44.75
N PHE A 75 27.97 41.81 -43.73
CA PHE A 75 27.09 41.23 -42.69
C PHE A 75 26.41 42.36 -41.90
N LYS A 76 25.11 42.58 -42.15
CA LYS A 76 24.28 43.52 -41.39
C LYS A 76 23.73 42.84 -40.12
N PRO A 77 24.00 43.35 -38.91
CA PRO A 77 23.29 42.94 -37.71
C PRO A 77 21.93 43.66 -37.70
N GLY A 78 20.82 42.92 -37.68
CA GLY A 78 19.51 43.55 -37.59
C GLY A 78 18.35 42.68 -38.02
N GLN A 79 17.95 41.74 -37.18
CA GLN A 79 16.60 41.18 -37.24
C GLN A 79 15.97 41.15 -35.85
N ALA A 80 15.67 42.33 -35.34
CA ALA A 80 14.75 42.54 -34.23
C ALA A 80 13.34 42.86 -34.75
N MET A 81 12.78 42.04 -35.63
CA MET A 81 11.33 42.04 -35.99
C MET A 81 10.88 40.63 -36.42
N LYS A 82 11.03 39.65 -35.52
CA LYS A 82 10.49 38.28 -35.69
C LYS A 82 9.51 37.88 -34.58
N SER A 83 9.34 38.69 -33.53
CA SER A 83 8.57 38.33 -32.33
C SER A 83 7.08 38.16 -32.58
N LEU A 84 6.46 39.02 -33.40
CA LEU A 84 5.00 38.98 -33.60
C LEU A 84 4.54 37.76 -34.44
N LYS A 85 5.27 37.42 -35.50
CA LYS A 85 4.99 36.21 -36.30
C LYS A 85 5.24 34.92 -35.52
N LEU A 86 6.26 34.91 -34.64
CA LEU A 86 6.51 33.79 -33.73
C LEU A 86 5.38 33.68 -32.70
N LEU A 87 4.95 34.78 -32.08
CA LEU A 87 3.83 34.83 -31.13
C LEU A 87 2.54 34.28 -31.75
N LEU A 88 2.21 34.70 -32.98
CA LEU A 88 1.02 34.21 -33.68
C LEU A 88 1.08 32.70 -33.94
N ARG A 89 2.25 32.16 -34.31
CA ARG A 89 2.45 30.72 -34.48
C ARG A 89 2.25 29.98 -33.15
N PHE A 90 2.84 30.46 -32.06
CA PHE A 90 2.62 29.88 -30.73
C PHE A 90 1.15 29.92 -30.31
N LEU A 91 0.43 31.00 -30.60
CA LEU A 91 -0.99 31.12 -30.29
C LEU A 91 -1.85 30.14 -31.11
N THR A 92 -1.55 29.97 -32.40
CA THR A 92 -2.25 28.96 -33.24
C THR A 92 -2.01 27.53 -32.75
N VAL A 93 -0.77 27.20 -32.36
CA VAL A 93 -0.46 25.88 -31.79
C VAL A 93 -1.14 25.72 -30.43
N GLY A 94 -1.13 26.74 -29.58
CA GLY A 94 -1.81 26.73 -28.28
C GLY A 94 -3.31 26.54 -28.42
N ALA A 95 -3.95 27.22 -29.38
CA ALA A 95 -5.38 27.06 -29.68
C ALA A 95 -5.69 25.66 -30.19
N LEU A 96 -4.85 25.08 -31.06
CA LEU A 96 -5.00 23.71 -31.53
C LEU A 96 -4.86 22.70 -30.40
N VAL A 97 -3.88 22.89 -29.50
CA VAL A 97 -3.71 22.06 -28.30
C VAL A 97 -4.95 22.15 -27.44
N LEU A 98 -5.45 23.36 -27.15
CA LEU A 98 -6.64 23.56 -26.31
C LEU A 98 -7.89 22.92 -26.93
N LEU A 99 -8.03 23.00 -28.25
CA LEU A 99 -9.09 22.32 -28.99
C LEU A 99 -8.97 20.79 -28.90
N LEU A 100 -7.77 20.23 -28.92
CA LEU A 100 -7.52 18.79 -28.72
C LEU A 100 -7.74 18.34 -27.27
N LEU A 101 -7.62 19.23 -26.28
CA LEU A 101 -7.90 18.89 -24.88
C LEU A 101 -9.39 18.61 -24.63
N ILE A 102 -10.29 19.28 -25.34
CA ILE A 102 -11.74 19.10 -25.18
C ILE A 102 -12.15 17.62 -25.36
N PRO A 103 -11.92 16.96 -26.52
CA PRO A 103 -12.30 15.56 -26.69
C PRO A 103 -11.55 14.63 -25.73
N LEU A 104 -10.29 14.94 -25.37
CA LEU A 104 -9.54 14.15 -24.40
C LEU A 104 -10.17 14.18 -23.01
N THR A 105 -10.66 15.34 -22.56
CA THR A 105 -11.35 15.47 -21.27
C THR A 105 -12.70 14.75 -21.27
N MET A 106 -13.45 14.79 -22.38
CA MET A 106 -14.71 14.05 -22.52
C MET A 106 -14.48 12.53 -22.41
N ILE A 107 -13.46 11.99 -23.08
CA ILE A 107 -13.12 10.56 -23.01
C ILE A 107 -12.75 10.17 -21.57
N ARG A 108 -11.92 10.97 -20.89
CA ARG A 108 -11.57 10.74 -19.48
C ARG A 108 -12.81 10.78 -18.57
N GLY A 109 -13.77 11.67 -18.85
CA GLY A 109 -15.04 11.73 -18.13
C GLY A 109 -15.84 10.43 -18.24
N VAL A 110 -16.03 9.92 -19.45
CA VAL A 110 -16.76 8.65 -19.67
C VAL A 110 -16.05 7.46 -19.01
N ILE A 111 -14.72 7.40 -19.08
CA ILE A 111 -13.94 6.35 -18.39
C ILE A 111 -14.17 6.43 -16.89
N HIS A 112 -14.09 7.63 -16.31
CA HIS A 112 -14.30 7.84 -14.88
C HIS A 112 -15.70 7.44 -14.44
N GLU A 113 -16.74 7.75 -15.22
CA GLU A 113 -18.11 7.29 -14.96
C GLU A 113 -18.22 5.76 -14.98
N ARG A 114 -17.58 5.09 -15.93
CA ARG A 114 -17.60 3.62 -16.00
C ARG A 114 -16.87 2.97 -14.83
N GLU A 115 -15.74 3.53 -14.41
CA GLU A 115 -15.00 3.09 -13.25
C GLU A 115 -15.80 3.30 -11.96
N SER A 116 -16.46 4.45 -11.80
CA SER A 116 -17.25 4.77 -10.62
C SER A 116 -18.47 3.87 -10.47
N TYR A 117 -19.22 3.60 -11.55
CA TYR A 117 -20.35 2.67 -11.52
C TYR A 117 -19.91 1.23 -11.21
N ARG A 118 -18.77 0.79 -11.74
CA ARG A 118 -18.19 -0.52 -11.40
C ARG A 118 -17.80 -0.56 -9.92
N ALA A 119 -17.15 0.48 -9.41
CA ALA A 119 -16.77 0.57 -8.01
C ALA A 119 -17.99 0.58 -7.08
N GLU A 120 -19.06 1.28 -7.45
CA GLU A 120 -20.32 1.27 -6.71
C GLU A 120 -20.98 -0.12 -6.70
N ALA A 121 -20.99 -0.81 -7.84
CA ALA A 121 -21.49 -2.17 -7.95
C ALA A 121 -20.71 -3.15 -7.03
N VAL A 122 -19.38 -3.05 -7.03
CA VAL A 122 -18.51 -3.79 -6.10
C VAL A 122 -18.87 -3.47 -4.65
N GLN A 123 -18.96 -2.19 -4.29
CA GLN A 123 -19.28 -1.77 -2.93
C GLN A 123 -20.68 -2.25 -2.49
N ARG A 124 -21.65 -2.28 -3.40
CA ARG A 124 -22.98 -2.84 -3.13
C ARG A 124 -22.92 -4.33 -2.81
N VAL A 125 -22.13 -5.10 -3.56
CA VAL A 125 -21.93 -6.53 -3.28
C VAL A 125 -21.16 -6.73 -1.97
N ALA A 126 -20.09 -5.96 -1.74
CA ALA A 126 -19.27 -6.02 -0.54
C ALA A 126 -20.04 -5.67 0.74
N ARG A 127 -20.99 -4.72 0.67
CA ARG A 127 -21.86 -4.37 1.81
C ARG A 127 -22.75 -5.54 2.25
N ASN A 128 -23.21 -6.35 1.30
CA ASN A 128 -24.13 -7.48 1.55
C ASN A 128 -23.42 -8.80 1.81
N THR A 129 -22.16 -8.92 1.38
CA THR A 129 -21.40 -10.16 1.43
C THR A 129 -20.20 -9.99 2.37
N ALA A 130 -19.09 -9.48 1.84
CA ALA A 130 -17.90 -9.03 2.54
C ALA A 130 -17.00 -8.32 1.52
N GLY A 131 -16.15 -7.42 1.97
CA GLY A 131 -15.18 -6.74 1.10
C GLY A 131 -14.03 -7.64 0.61
N ALA A 132 -13.02 -7.00 0.04
CA ALA A 132 -11.71 -7.62 -0.14
C ALA A 132 -11.12 -8.06 1.21
N GLN A 133 -10.48 -9.23 1.24
CA GLN A 133 -9.96 -9.79 2.48
C GLN A 133 -8.44 -9.80 2.49
N GLN A 134 -7.89 -9.35 3.62
CA GLN A 134 -6.53 -9.63 4.04
C GLN A 134 -6.58 -10.46 5.30
N PHE A 135 -5.91 -11.61 5.28
CA PHE A 135 -5.73 -12.49 6.42
C PHE A 135 -4.31 -12.35 6.96
N VAL A 136 -4.18 -12.13 8.26
CA VAL A 136 -2.91 -11.96 8.96
C VAL A 136 -2.90 -12.83 10.20
N GLY A 137 -1.89 -13.65 10.39
CA GLY A 137 -1.70 -14.39 11.65
C GLY A 137 -1.60 -15.90 11.49
N PRO A 138 -1.60 -16.63 12.62
CA PRO A 138 -1.77 -16.14 13.99
C PRO A 138 -0.58 -15.34 14.52
N LEU A 139 -0.88 -14.39 15.40
CA LEU A 139 0.11 -13.67 16.21
C LEU A 139 -0.16 -13.95 17.69
N ARG A 140 0.88 -14.25 18.48
CA ARG A 140 0.74 -14.47 19.92
C ARG A 140 1.15 -13.20 20.66
N VAL A 141 0.23 -12.62 21.43
CA VAL A 141 0.48 -11.45 22.25
C VAL A 141 0.62 -11.88 23.71
N ILE A 142 1.75 -11.54 24.33
CA ILE A 142 2.00 -11.78 25.74
C ILE A 142 2.16 -10.42 26.44
N PRO A 143 1.15 -9.95 27.19
CA PRO A 143 1.30 -8.77 28.02
C PRO A 143 2.26 -9.07 29.18
N TRP A 144 3.08 -8.10 29.55
CA TRP A 144 4.02 -8.23 30.67
C TRP A 144 4.03 -6.96 31.51
N THR A 145 4.42 -7.13 32.77
CA THR A 145 4.73 -6.04 33.68
C THR A 145 6.07 -6.29 34.34
N ASP A 146 6.97 -5.33 34.19
CA ASP A 146 8.27 -5.29 34.85
C ASP A 146 8.18 -4.45 36.11
N THR A 147 8.78 -4.98 37.18
CA THR A 147 8.99 -4.28 38.44
C THR A 147 10.49 -4.21 38.71
N GLN A 148 11.01 -3.00 38.86
CA GLN A 148 12.42 -2.75 39.19
C GLN A 148 12.55 -1.78 40.37
N LEU A 149 13.59 -1.99 41.18
CA LEU A 149 14.01 -1.08 42.24
C LEU A 149 15.05 -0.11 41.67
N VAL A 150 14.65 1.14 41.45
CA VAL A 150 15.55 2.18 40.96
C VAL A 150 16.04 3.00 42.15
N THR A 151 17.36 3.11 42.29
CA THR A 151 17.96 4.04 43.25
C THR A 151 18.08 5.40 42.58
N TYR A 152 17.39 6.40 43.12
CA TYR A 152 17.50 7.78 42.70
C TYR A 152 18.09 8.61 43.83
N THR A 153 18.81 9.67 43.48
CA THR A 153 19.34 10.63 44.45
C THR A 153 18.33 11.76 44.57
N ASP A 154 17.86 12.02 45.78
CA ASP A 154 16.96 13.14 46.06
C ASP A 154 17.72 14.48 45.95
N ASP A 155 17.01 15.61 45.95
CA ASP A 155 17.61 16.96 45.86
C ASP A 155 18.62 17.23 47.00
N ASP A 156 18.49 16.50 48.12
CA ASP A 156 19.39 16.53 49.29
C ASP A 156 20.60 15.59 49.19
N GLY A 157 20.82 14.90 48.06
CA GLY A 157 21.96 13.99 47.88
C GLY A 157 21.81 12.61 48.53
N VAL A 158 20.63 12.29 49.09
CA VAL A 158 20.36 11.01 49.76
C VAL A 158 19.87 9.96 48.75
N PRO A 159 20.50 8.77 48.67
CA PRO A 159 20.01 7.68 47.82
C PRO A 159 18.71 7.11 48.38
N LYS A 160 17.64 7.17 47.60
CA LYS A 160 16.34 6.57 47.89
C LYS A 160 16.00 5.51 46.85
N GLN A 161 15.29 4.47 47.26
CA GLN A 161 14.78 3.45 46.34
C GLN A 161 13.32 3.74 46.00
N ARG A 162 12.98 3.65 44.72
CA ARG A 162 11.60 3.68 44.23
C ARG A 162 11.32 2.41 43.44
N VAL A 163 10.13 1.85 43.65
CA VAL A 163 9.59 0.81 42.78
C VAL A 163 9.06 1.49 41.52
N GLU A 164 9.62 1.13 40.37
CA GLU A 164 9.13 1.53 39.07
C GLU A 164 8.47 0.33 38.40
N ARG A 165 7.24 0.54 37.91
CA ARG A 165 6.43 -0.47 37.23
C ARG A 165 6.24 -0.05 35.78
N THR A 166 6.72 -0.86 34.85
CA THR A 166 6.56 -0.64 33.41
C THR A 166 5.76 -1.79 32.81
N SER A 167 4.75 -1.48 32.01
CA SER A 167 3.94 -2.49 31.34
C SER A 167 4.14 -2.41 29.83
N GLY A 168 4.08 -3.56 29.18
CA GLY A 168 4.23 -3.68 27.74
C GLY A 168 3.69 -4.99 27.20
N GLN A 169 3.98 -5.25 25.94
CA GLN A 169 3.53 -6.46 25.25
C GLN A 169 4.66 -7.01 24.40
N VAL A 170 4.81 -8.33 24.41
CA VAL A 170 5.64 -9.05 23.45
C VAL A 170 4.71 -9.57 22.36
N LEU A 171 4.99 -9.16 21.12
CA LEU A 171 4.39 -9.77 19.94
C LEU A 171 5.30 -10.89 19.46
N GLN A 172 4.84 -12.12 19.55
CA GLN A 172 5.57 -13.30 19.11
C GLN A 172 4.97 -13.83 17.82
N MET A 173 5.81 -13.90 16.80
CA MET A 173 5.52 -14.51 15.51
C MET A 173 5.73 -16.03 15.57
N PRO A 174 4.98 -16.82 14.78
CA PRO A 174 5.23 -18.25 14.68
C PRO A 174 6.56 -18.53 13.95
N LYS A 175 7.18 -19.66 14.28
CA LYS A 175 8.35 -20.17 13.54
C LYS A 175 7.95 -20.75 12.20
N LYS A 176 6.81 -21.46 12.16
CA LYS A 176 6.25 -22.05 10.95
C LYS A 176 4.80 -21.66 10.80
N LEU A 177 4.40 -21.29 9.60
CA LEU A 177 3.02 -21.05 9.21
C LEU A 177 2.72 -21.81 7.93
N SER A 178 1.76 -22.73 7.99
CA SER A 178 1.22 -23.43 6.83
C SER A 178 -0.24 -23.08 6.70
N VAL A 179 -0.61 -22.51 5.55
CA VAL A 179 -1.99 -22.18 5.19
C VAL A 179 -2.31 -22.87 3.88
N SER A 180 -3.32 -23.72 3.89
CA SER A 180 -3.80 -24.39 2.68
C SER A 180 -5.30 -24.18 2.53
N GLY A 181 -5.79 -24.05 1.29
CA GLY A 181 -7.24 -23.93 1.12
C GLY A 181 -7.74 -23.92 -0.31
N ASN A 182 -9.01 -24.27 -0.44
CA ASN A 182 -9.75 -24.16 -1.70
C ASN A 182 -10.53 -22.84 -1.74
N LEU A 183 -10.38 -22.12 -2.85
CA LEU A 183 -11.04 -20.88 -3.15
C LEU A 183 -12.17 -21.16 -4.14
N ALA A 184 -13.38 -21.37 -3.62
CA ALA A 184 -14.58 -21.53 -4.43
C ALA A 184 -15.02 -20.15 -4.94
N THR A 185 -15.03 -19.95 -6.26
CA THR A 185 -15.35 -18.65 -6.87
C THR A 185 -16.75 -18.66 -7.48
N ASP A 186 -17.42 -17.51 -7.40
CA ASP A 186 -18.73 -17.27 -8.01
C ASP A 186 -18.81 -15.80 -8.50
N ARG A 187 -19.85 -15.47 -9.27
CA ARG A 187 -20.08 -14.11 -9.79
C ARG A 187 -21.46 -13.62 -9.39
N LEU A 188 -21.49 -12.56 -8.59
CA LEU A 188 -22.73 -11.87 -8.22
C LEU A 188 -23.01 -10.72 -9.17
N LYS A 189 -24.27 -10.59 -9.61
CA LYS A 189 -24.73 -9.48 -10.45
C LYS A 189 -25.13 -8.29 -9.58
N ALA A 190 -24.65 -7.11 -9.95
CA ALA A 190 -25.08 -5.82 -9.39
C ALA A 190 -25.39 -4.86 -10.54
N GLY A 191 -26.67 -4.80 -10.92
CA GLY A 191 -27.12 -4.11 -12.13
C GLY A 191 -26.55 -4.77 -13.39
N LEU A 192 -25.84 -4.00 -14.21
CA LEU A 192 -25.17 -4.48 -15.42
C LEU A 192 -23.78 -5.08 -15.16
N TYR A 193 -23.25 -4.94 -13.94
CA TYR A 193 -21.90 -5.37 -13.59
C TYR A 193 -21.93 -6.74 -12.91
N GLN A 194 -20.87 -7.51 -13.13
CA GLN A 194 -20.59 -8.75 -12.41
C GLN A 194 -19.41 -8.53 -11.48
N VAL A 195 -19.54 -8.99 -10.25
CA VAL A 195 -18.51 -8.91 -9.20
C VAL A 195 -18.13 -10.33 -8.81
N SER A 196 -16.86 -10.66 -8.94
CA SER A 196 -16.33 -11.94 -8.48
C SER A 196 -16.31 -11.99 -6.96
N VAL A 197 -16.91 -13.03 -6.42
CA VAL A 197 -16.92 -13.37 -4.99
C VAL A 197 -16.28 -14.73 -4.80
N TYR A 198 -15.84 -15.00 -3.58
CA TYR A 198 -15.28 -16.29 -3.26
C TYR A 198 -15.62 -16.69 -1.83
N ASP A 199 -15.64 -18.00 -1.60
CA ASP A 199 -15.61 -18.63 -0.29
C ASP A 199 -14.28 -19.39 -0.16
N TRP A 200 -13.40 -18.94 0.73
CA TRP A 200 -12.10 -19.54 0.96
C TRP A 200 -12.18 -20.52 2.13
N HIS A 201 -12.11 -21.82 1.82
CA HIS A 201 -12.06 -22.91 2.78
C HIS A 201 -10.61 -23.15 3.18
N ALA A 202 -10.19 -22.56 4.29
CA ALA A 202 -8.80 -22.55 4.73
C ALA A 202 -8.58 -23.46 5.94
N ASN A 203 -7.44 -24.16 5.91
CA ASN A 203 -6.84 -24.82 7.04
C ASN A 203 -5.50 -24.17 7.34
N LEU A 204 -5.33 -23.75 8.57
CA LEU A 204 -4.13 -23.10 9.06
C LEU A 204 -3.53 -23.95 10.16
N THR A 205 -2.21 -24.08 10.13
CA THR A 205 -1.40 -24.57 11.24
C THR A 205 -0.21 -23.65 11.46
N ALA A 206 0.05 -23.31 12.71
CA ALA A 206 1.19 -22.49 13.09
C ALA A 206 1.90 -23.09 14.31
N ASP A 207 3.23 -23.08 14.28
CA ASP A 207 4.07 -23.52 15.38
C ASP A 207 4.82 -22.30 15.99
N PHE A 208 4.69 -22.11 17.29
CA PHE A 208 5.33 -21.06 18.09
C PHE A 208 6.45 -21.63 18.96
N GLU A 209 7.43 -20.79 19.27
CA GLU A 209 8.48 -21.11 20.22
C GLU A 209 7.94 -21.03 21.66
N ALA A 210 8.11 -22.09 22.45
CA ALA A 210 7.55 -22.15 23.81
C ALA A 210 8.21 -21.17 24.80
N THR A 211 9.46 -20.81 24.55
CA THR A 211 10.28 -20.01 25.44
C THR A 211 9.98 -18.52 25.27
N LEU A 212 9.82 -17.81 26.39
CA LEU A 212 9.71 -16.36 26.40
C LEU A 212 11.07 -15.69 26.62
N PRO A 213 11.28 -14.47 26.06
CA PRO A 213 12.48 -13.70 26.34
C PRO A 213 12.57 -13.36 27.84
N VAL A 214 13.66 -13.79 28.48
CA VAL A 214 13.91 -13.51 29.91
C VAL A 214 14.46 -12.08 30.06
N PRO A 215 13.94 -11.25 30.98
CA PRO A 215 14.47 -9.92 31.23
C PRO A 215 15.85 -9.97 31.93
N ALA A 216 16.52 -8.83 32.06
CA ALA A 216 17.74 -8.73 32.86
C ALA A 216 17.49 -9.14 34.32
N ALA A 217 18.52 -9.68 35.01
CA ALA A 217 18.40 -10.24 36.36
C ALA A 217 17.89 -9.24 37.43
N SER A 218 18.02 -7.93 37.21
CA SER A 218 17.52 -6.88 38.10
C SER A 218 16.03 -6.56 37.94
N ILE A 219 15.36 -7.17 36.97
CA ILE A 219 13.96 -6.89 36.62
C ILE A 219 13.11 -8.12 36.95
N THR A 220 12.10 -7.94 37.79
CA THR A 220 11.08 -8.97 38.03
C THR A 220 9.96 -8.79 37.01
N ARG A 221 9.83 -9.74 36.06
CA ARG A 221 8.77 -9.74 35.05
C ARG A 221 7.64 -10.68 35.41
N GLU A 222 6.43 -10.11 35.47
CA GLU A 222 5.18 -10.84 35.56
C GLU A 222 4.52 -10.90 34.17
N TYR A 223 4.20 -12.10 33.71
CA TYR A 223 3.44 -12.29 32.47
C TYR A 223 1.94 -12.27 32.77
N GLY A 224 1.21 -11.46 32.01
CA GLY A 224 -0.25 -11.45 32.03
C GLY A 224 -0.82 -12.62 31.22
N VAL A 225 -2.14 -12.56 30.98
CA VAL A 225 -2.84 -13.61 30.23
C VAL A 225 -2.53 -13.48 28.74
N PRO A 226 -1.86 -14.47 28.12
CA PRO A 226 -1.55 -14.43 26.70
C PRO A 226 -2.80 -14.65 25.84
N TYR A 227 -2.77 -14.18 24.60
CA TYR A 227 -3.84 -14.41 23.64
C TYR A 227 -3.32 -14.47 22.21
N LEU A 228 -4.03 -15.22 21.36
CA LEU A 228 -3.79 -15.30 19.92
C LEU A 228 -4.63 -14.24 19.22
N VAL A 229 -4.10 -13.67 18.15
CA VAL A 229 -4.77 -12.70 17.30
C VAL A 229 -4.71 -13.14 15.84
N PHE A 230 -5.85 -13.03 15.16
CA PHE A 230 -6.04 -13.28 13.74
C PHE A 230 -6.61 -12.02 13.10
N GLY A 231 -5.81 -11.36 12.26
CA GLY A 231 -6.24 -10.21 11.48
C GLY A 231 -7.08 -10.63 10.27
N ILE A 232 -8.24 -10.00 10.13
CA ILE A 232 -9.17 -10.18 9.00
C ILE A 232 -9.71 -8.79 8.65
N SER A 233 -9.57 -8.35 7.39
CA SER A 233 -10.06 -7.04 6.96
C SER A 233 -11.54 -6.82 7.24
N ASP A 234 -12.39 -7.79 6.88
CA ASP A 234 -13.84 -7.74 7.08
C ASP A 234 -14.34 -9.03 7.74
N VAL A 235 -14.47 -8.98 9.07
CA VAL A 235 -14.93 -10.10 9.91
C VAL A 235 -16.33 -10.61 9.54
N ARG A 236 -17.15 -9.81 8.83
CA ARG A 236 -18.47 -10.24 8.34
C ARG A 236 -18.39 -11.36 7.31
N GLY A 237 -17.23 -11.47 6.64
CA GLY A 237 -16.96 -12.54 5.68
C GLY A 237 -16.72 -13.89 6.33
N LEU A 238 -16.44 -13.94 7.63
CA LEU A 238 -16.20 -15.20 8.32
C LEU A 238 -17.52 -15.97 8.47
N ARG A 239 -17.59 -17.16 7.90
CA ARG A 239 -18.80 -17.99 7.86
C ARG A 239 -18.72 -19.13 8.87
N GLY A 240 -19.83 -19.35 9.57
CA GLY A 240 -19.93 -20.39 10.60
C GLY A 240 -19.09 -20.08 11.83
N SER A 241 -18.85 -21.11 12.63
CA SER A 241 -17.98 -21.04 13.81
C SER A 241 -16.64 -21.68 13.45
N PRO A 242 -15.55 -20.91 13.31
CA PRO A 242 -14.24 -21.50 13.08
C PRO A 242 -13.84 -22.42 14.21
N LEU A 243 -13.20 -23.52 13.87
CA LEU A 243 -12.66 -24.45 14.86
C LEU A 243 -11.20 -24.11 15.12
N LEU A 244 -10.95 -23.38 16.20
CA LEU A 244 -9.60 -23.09 16.69
C LEU A 244 -9.20 -24.12 17.73
N LYS A 245 -8.00 -24.66 17.59
CA LYS A 245 -7.35 -25.51 18.58
C LYS A 245 -5.95 -24.99 18.90
N ALA A 246 -5.57 -25.05 20.15
CA ALA A 246 -4.22 -24.79 20.63
C ALA A 246 -3.75 -26.01 21.42
N ASP A 247 -2.61 -26.58 21.02
CA ASP A 247 -2.05 -27.81 21.59
C ASP A 247 -3.08 -28.96 21.65
N GLY A 248 -3.98 -29.01 20.66
CA GLY A 248 -5.06 -30.00 20.56
C GLY A 248 -6.35 -29.65 21.33
N ALA A 249 -6.30 -28.71 22.28
CA ALA A 249 -7.47 -28.26 23.02
C ALA A 249 -8.27 -27.20 22.23
N PRO A 250 -9.61 -27.31 22.17
CA PRO A 250 -10.44 -26.29 21.51
C PRO A 250 -10.37 -24.96 22.27
N LEU A 251 -10.18 -23.87 21.53
CA LEU A 251 -10.23 -22.50 22.07
C LEU A 251 -11.42 -21.74 21.50
N ARG A 252 -12.01 -20.90 22.34
CA ARG A 252 -13.08 -20.00 21.93
C ARG A 252 -12.49 -18.78 21.23
N LEU A 253 -12.97 -18.50 20.03
CA LEU A 253 -12.70 -17.26 19.31
C LEU A 253 -13.70 -16.18 19.72
N GLU A 254 -13.19 -14.96 19.87
CA GLU A 254 -13.94 -13.76 20.19
C GLU A 254 -13.63 -12.67 19.17
N ALA A 255 -14.62 -11.82 18.89
CA ALA A 255 -14.46 -10.71 17.95
C ALA A 255 -13.52 -9.62 18.51
N GLY A 256 -12.79 -8.96 17.61
CA GLY A 256 -11.84 -7.90 17.93
C GLY A 256 -10.41 -8.41 18.14
N THR A 257 -9.46 -7.49 18.15
CA THR A 257 -8.01 -7.77 18.22
C THR A 257 -7.37 -7.21 19.50
N ARG A 258 -8.20 -6.85 20.50
CA ARG A 258 -7.82 -6.27 21.79
C ARG A 258 -6.87 -5.09 21.62
N ASP A 259 -5.66 -5.19 22.16
CA ASP A 259 -4.66 -4.14 22.15
C ASP A 259 -4.14 -3.80 20.73
N LEU A 260 -4.46 -4.65 19.74
CA LEU A 260 -4.14 -4.42 18.33
C LEU A 260 -5.30 -3.82 17.52
N ALA A 261 -6.40 -3.40 18.17
CA ALA A 261 -7.58 -2.82 17.49
C ALA A 261 -7.27 -1.58 16.63
N GLY A 262 -6.23 -0.82 16.97
CA GLY A 262 -5.77 0.33 16.18
C GLY A 262 -4.92 -0.04 14.95
N ARG A 263 -4.53 -1.31 14.79
CA ARG A 263 -3.64 -1.77 13.70
C ARG A 263 -4.38 -2.58 12.65
N PHE A 264 -5.26 -3.47 13.07
CA PHE A 264 -6.07 -4.29 12.16
C PHE A 264 -7.30 -4.85 12.86
N ASN A 265 -8.35 -5.07 12.07
CA ASN A 265 -9.57 -5.76 12.48
C ASN A 265 -9.32 -7.27 12.53
N GLY A 266 -10.19 -8.02 13.22
CA GLY A 266 -10.04 -9.46 13.32
C GLY A 266 -10.70 -10.08 14.53
N MET A 267 -10.10 -11.18 14.98
CA MET A 267 -10.53 -11.97 16.13
C MET A 267 -9.36 -12.31 17.03
N HIS A 268 -9.67 -12.71 18.25
CA HIS A 268 -8.68 -13.19 19.20
C HIS A 268 -9.19 -14.43 19.96
N ALA A 269 -8.27 -15.16 20.56
CA ALA A 269 -8.58 -16.25 21.48
C ALA A 269 -7.66 -16.19 22.68
N VAL A 270 -8.24 -16.27 23.88
CA VAL A 270 -7.47 -16.25 25.13
C VAL A 270 -6.75 -17.58 25.31
N LEU A 271 -5.47 -17.52 25.63
CA LEU A 271 -4.67 -18.68 26.00
C LEU A 271 -4.67 -18.85 27.52
N PRO A 272 -4.44 -20.07 28.03
CA PRO A 272 -4.15 -20.28 29.44
C PRO A 272 -2.98 -19.42 29.93
N ALA A 273 -3.00 -19.05 31.21
CA ALA A 273 -1.96 -18.23 31.81
C ALA A 273 -0.56 -18.88 31.69
N VAL A 274 0.47 -18.03 31.64
CA VAL A 274 1.87 -18.48 31.60
C VAL A 274 2.23 -19.13 32.92
N VAL A 275 2.77 -20.35 32.88
CA VAL A 275 3.20 -21.09 34.08
C VAL A 275 4.70 -21.34 33.97
N SER A 276 5.46 -20.90 34.97
CA SER A 276 6.93 -21.09 35.04
C SER A 276 7.69 -20.64 33.79
N GLY A 277 7.24 -19.54 33.16
CA GLY A 277 7.86 -18.98 31.95
C GLY A 277 7.51 -19.71 30.64
N ALA A 278 6.70 -20.78 30.68
CA ALA A 278 6.21 -21.49 29.51
C ALA A 278 4.82 -21.00 29.11
N VAL A 279 4.64 -20.74 27.80
CA VAL A 279 3.36 -20.33 27.22
C VAL A 279 2.73 -21.51 26.50
N GLN A 280 1.42 -21.66 26.66
CA GLN A 280 0.63 -22.64 25.91
C GLN A 280 0.25 -22.12 24.52
N GLY A 281 -0.32 -22.98 23.69
CA GLY A 281 -0.59 -22.71 22.29
C GLY A 281 0.68 -22.66 21.46
N ASN A 282 1.55 -23.66 21.64
CA ASN A 282 2.74 -23.82 20.82
C ASN A 282 2.39 -24.34 19.44
N ARG A 283 1.38 -25.21 19.33
CA ARG A 283 0.80 -25.59 18.04
C ARG A 283 -0.62 -25.10 17.95
N VAL A 284 -0.88 -24.21 17.00
CA VAL A 284 -2.20 -23.64 16.73
C VAL A 284 -2.71 -24.23 15.42
N SER A 285 -3.94 -24.73 15.42
CA SER A 285 -4.63 -25.11 14.18
C SER A 285 -6.01 -24.49 14.11
N MET A 286 -6.39 -24.03 12.91
CA MET A 286 -7.65 -23.37 12.68
C MET A 286 -8.23 -23.77 11.32
N SER A 287 -9.48 -24.21 11.33
CA SER A 287 -10.26 -24.42 10.09
C SER A 287 -11.36 -23.38 10.03
N PHE A 288 -11.44 -22.67 8.91
CA PHE A 288 -12.41 -21.58 8.73
C PHE A 288 -12.83 -21.40 7.27
N VAL A 289 -13.97 -20.75 7.09
CA VAL A 289 -14.46 -20.33 5.77
C VAL A 289 -14.52 -18.81 5.76
N LEU A 290 -13.74 -18.18 4.87
CA LEU A 290 -13.70 -16.74 4.72
C LEU A 290 -14.26 -16.32 3.37
N LYS A 291 -15.39 -15.64 3.40
CA LYS A 291 -16.04 -15.03 2.25
C LYS A 291 -15.42 -13.67 1.95
N GLY A 292 -15.22 -13.38 0.68
CA GLY A 292 -14.72 -12.07 0.24
C GLY A 292 -15.06 -11.76 -1.21
N THR A 293 -14.67 -10.56 -1.63
CA THR A 293 -14.83 -10.07 -3.00
C THR A 293 -13.49 -9.59 -3.56
N GLN A 294 -13.32 -9.63 -4.88
CA GLN A 294 -12.18 -9.06 -5.62
C GLN A 294 -10.80 -9.70 -5.36
N SER A 295 -10.30 -9.67 -4.12
CA SER A 295 -8.94 -10.08 -3.79
C SER A 295 -8.86 -10.73 -2.42
N LEU A 296 -8.06 -11.79 -2.35
CA LEU A 296 -7.59 -12.43 -1.13
C LEU A 296 -6.09 -12.17 -0.99
N SER A 297 -5.66 -11.70 0.17
CA SER A 297 -4.24 -11.57 0.51
C SER A 297 -3.96 -12.28 1.84
N VAL A 298 -2.83 -12.95 1.92
CA VAL A 298 -2.37 -13.68 3.12
C VAL A 298 -1.00 -13.12 3.49
N ALA A 299 -0.86 -12.62 4.71
CA ALA A 299 0.40 -12.06 5.18
C ALA A 299 1.33 -13.18 5.72
N PRO A 300 2.56 -13.31 5.18
CA PRO A 300 3.54 -14.24 5.71
C PRO A 300 4.13 -13.68 7.01
N VAL A 301 3.60 -14.12 8.15
CA VAL A 301 4.00 -13.61 9.48
C VAL A 301 5.02 -14.50 10.20
N ALA A 302 5.37 -15.66 9.64
CA ALA A 302 6.32 -16.59 10.25
C ALA A 302 7.75 -16.43 9.72
N ASP A 303 8.70 -17.08 10.38
CA ASP A 303 10.05 -17.28 9.82
C ASP A 303 10.02 -18.18 8.57
N ASP A 304 9.21 -19.25 8.60
CA ASP A 304 8.96 -20.19 7.49
C ASP A 304 7.46 -20.21 7.14
N ASN A 305 7.12 -19.85 5.90
CA ASN A 305 5.73 -19.69 5.45
C ASN A 305 5.48 -20.55 4.22
N HIS A 306 4.43 -21.37 4.29
CA HIS A 306 3.93 -22.18 3.18
C HIS A 306 2.45 -21.83 2.95
N ILE A 307 2.12 -21.32 1.77
CA ILE A 307 0.78 -20.79 1.46
C ILE A 307 0.29 -21.44 0.17
N ALA A 308 -0.51 -22.49 0.30
CA ALA A 308 -1.08 -23.22 -0.82
C ALA A 308 -2.55 -22.81 -1.06
N VAL A 309 -2.85 -22.34 -2.27
CA VAL A 309 -4.21 -21.96 -2.68
C VAL A 309 -4.59 -22.67 -3.97
N GLU A 310 -5.74 -23.32 -3.96
CA GLU A 310 -6.33 -23.95 -5.15
C GLU A 310 -7.68 -23.30 -5.47
N SER A 311 -7.99 -23.08 -6.75
CA SER A 311 -9.28 -22.55 -7.18
C SER A 311 -9.71 -23.13 -8.50
N GLY A 312 -11.03 -23.23 -8.73
CA GLY A 312 -11.61 -23.53 -10.04
C GLY A 312 -11.56 -22.37 -11.05
N TRP A 313 -10.95 -21.24 -10.70
CA TRP A 313 -10.90 -20.05 -11.55
C TRP A 313 -9.70 -20.10 -12.54
N PRO A 314 -9.91 -20.02 -13.87
CA PRO A 314 -8.84 -20.22 -14.85
C PRO A 314 -7.94 -19.01 -15.09
N HIS A 315 -8.27 -17.83 -14.55
CA HIS A 315 -7.55 -16.58 -14.84
C HIS A 315 -7.12 -15.85 -13.56
N PRO A 316 -6.28 -16.46 -12.70
CA PRO A 316 -5.79 -15.80 -11.51
C PRO A 316 -4.90 -14.60 -11.86
N LYS A 317 -4.93 -13.59 -10.99
CA LYS A 317 -3.92 -12.52 -10.97
C LYS A 317 -3.22 -12.57 -9.62
N PHE A 318 -1.93 -12.84 -9.64
CA PHE A 318 -1.08 -12.77 -8.45
C PHE A 318 -0.50 -11.36 -8.32
N ASP A 319 -0.43 -10.86 -7.10
CA ASP A 319 0.14 -9.55 -6.76
C ASP A 319 1.06 -9.70 -5.54
N GLY A 320 2.14 -8.93 -5.47
CA GLY A 320 3.21 -9.11 -4.49
C GLY A 320 4.19 -10.23 -4.86
N TYR A 321 4.39 -11.20 -3.98
CA TYR A 321 5.28 -12.34 -4.23
C TYR A 321 4.67 -13.30 -5.25
N SER A 322 5.38 -13.56 -6.35
CA SER A 322 4.93 -14.48 -7.38
C SER A 322 5.09 -15.92 -6.88
N PRO A 323 4.00 -16.70 -6.73
CA PRO A 323 4.06 -18.08 -6.27
C PRO A 323 4.56 -19.00 -7.39
N ARG A 324 4.90 -20.24 -7.02
CA ARG A 324 4.95 -21.33 -7.99
C ARG A 324 3.52 -21.72 -8.31
N SER A 325 3.10 -21.58 -9.57
CA SER A 325 1.70 -21.82 -9.95
C SER A 325 1.56 -22.70 -11.18
N GLU A 326 0.55 -23.57 -11.15
CA GLU A 326 0.02 -24.30 -12.29
C GLU A 326 -1.37 -23.74 -12.63
N ILE A 327 -1.54 -23.24 -13.85
CA ILE A 327 -2.80 -22.64 -14.32
C ILE A 327 -3.29 -23.45 -15.51
N GLY A 328 -4.55 -23.89 -15.47
CA GLY A 328 -5.21 -24.60 -16.56
C GLY A 328 -6.67 -24.19 -16.73
N GLU A 329 -7.37 -24.79 -17.69
CA GLU A 329 -8.77 -24.45 -17.99
C GLU A 329 -9.73 -24.74 -16.83
N LYS A 330 -9.37 -25.70 -15.97
CA LYS A 330 -10.19 -26.11 -14.81
C LYS A 330 -9.89 -25.31 -13.54
N GLY A 331 -8.92 -24.39 -13.57
CA GLY A 331 -8.51 -23.65 -12.38
C GLY A 331 -7.01 -23.42 -12.24
N PHE A 332 -6.59 -23.07 -11.04
CA PHE A 332 -5.18 -22.92 -10.69
C PHE A 332 -4.85 -23.59 -9.35
N LYS A 333 -3.57 -23.93 -9.21
CA LYS A 333 -2.91 -24.29 -7.95
C LYS A 333 -1.69 -23.40 -7.79
N ALA A 334 -1.52 -22.80 -6.62
CA ALA A 334 -0.40 -21.93 -6.29
C ALA A 334 0.16 -22.27 -4.91
N ASP A 335 1.48 -22.28 -4.79
CA ASP A 335 2.28 -22.55 -3.57
C ASP A 335 3.47 -21.58 -3.49
#